data_AF-A0A0L8VBI3-F1
#
_entry.id   AF-A0A0L8VBI3-F1
#
_cell.length_a   1.000
_cell.length_b   1.000
_cell.length_c   1.000
_cell.angle_alpha   90.00
_cell.angle_beta   90.00
_cell.angle_gamma   90.00
#
_symmetry.space_group_name_H-M   'P 1'
#
loop_
_entity.id
_entity.type
_entity.pdbx_description
1 polymer ?
#
loop_
_entity_poly.entity_id
_entity_poly.type
_entity_poly.pdbx_seq_one_letter_code
_entity_poly.pdbx_strand_id
1 'polypeptide(L)'
;MSNFLRSFLLIAFLSVGNLSSGQDKEMPAENSHCLNCHANHTYSFFNEWLEVETKRMMNPFYVLDSINYVAGVHGGFSCTDCHSPDYETYPHNAELKLEPLATCIDCHGGDDTYADYQFDKIEEEFQKSIHFQKSGESFTCSKCHDQHYYRATARTSSNVSEIVSYNNNMCLSCHDNALRFETMSSEESPKLSQVHDWLPNQKLHFDKVRCIECHTVVVDSFMVSHNILPKEEALRNCNDCHSSNSMLKASLYKYENLQARSEDGALGALITNEAYIIGANQNPLLKLLSFIIFGLAVIGIAIHWIFRIVKKSK
;
A
#
# COMPACT_ATOMS: atom_id res chain seq x y z
N MET A 1 30.09 -10.76 -53.29
CA MET A 1 29.85 -11.12 -51.87
C MET A 1 29.80 -9.83 -51.08
N SER A 2 28.62 -9.23 -51.13
CA SER A 2 28.41 -7.79 -51.04
C SER A 2 27.45 -7.52 -49.90
N ASN A 3 27.87 -6.66 -48.97
CA ASN A 3 27.09 -5.71 -48.18
C ASN A 3 25.87 -6.17 -47.36
N PHE A 4 25.48 -7.44 -47.39
CA PHE A 4 24.30 -7.94 -46.67
C PHE A 4 24.61 -8.35 -45.22
N LEU A 5 25.87 -8.67 -44.90
CA LEU A 5 26.25 -9.13 -43.56
C LEU A 5 26.63 -8.01 -42.56
N ARG A 6 26.79 -6.76 -43.03
CA ARG A 6 27.14 -5.62 -42.16
C ARG A 6 25.92 -4.91 -41.57
N SER A 7 24.73 -5.10 -42.16
CA SER A 7 23.51 -4.45 -41.66
C SER A 7 22.84 -5.19 -40.50
N PHE A 8 23.22 -6.44 -40.22
CA PHE A 8 22.63 -7.23 -39.13
C PHE A 8 23.37 -7.09 -37.78
N LEU A 9 24.56 -6.46 -37.77
CA LEU A 9 25.38 -6.30 -36.56
C LEU A 9 25.28 -4.89 -35.93
N LEU A 10 24.47 -4.01 -36.50
CA LEU A 10 24.27 -2.63 -36.03
C LEU A 10 22.89 -2.37 -35.41
N ILE A 11 22.01 -3.37 -35.34
CA ILE A 11 20.68 -3.25 -34.73
C ILE A 11 20.64 -3.89 -33.31
N ALA A 12 21.73 -4.48 -32.84
CA ALA A 12 21.81 -5.14 -31.54
C ALA A 12 22.19 -4.20 -30.36
N PHE A 13 22.22 -2.88 -30.54
CA PHE A 13 22.72 -1.93 -29.53
C PHE A 13 21.82 -0.72 -29.26
N LEU A 14 20.51 -0.81 -29.55
CA LEU A 14 19.55 0.29 -29.34
C LEU A 14 18.27 -0.13 -28.60
N SER A 15 18.39 -1.08 -27.67
CA SER A 15 17.32 -1.39 -26.72
C SER A 15 17.87 -1.42 -25.30
N VAL A 16 18.51 -0.33 -24.89
CA VAL A 16 18.45 0.07 -23.48
C VAL A 16 17.09 0.71 -23.33
N GLY A 17 16.13 -0.07 -22.84
CA GLY A 17 14.83 0.46 -22.44
C GLY A 17 15.08 1.61 -21.48
N ASN A 18 14.42 2.73 -21.72
CA ASN A 18 14.23 3.76 -20.71
C ASN A 18 13.47 3.09 -19.57
N LEU A 19 14.19 2.58 -18.57
CA LEU A 19 13.62 2.38 -17.25
C LEU A 19 13.09 3.75 -16.83
N SER A 20 11.79 3.76 -16.53
CA SER A 20 11.08 4.89 -15.97
C SER A 20 11.93 5.57 -14.89
N SER A 21 12.07 6.88 -15.01
CA SER A 21 12.77 7.78 -14.10
C SER A 21 12.16 7.71 -12.70
N GLY A 22 12.67 6.80 -11.86
CA GLY A 22 12.80 7.11 -10.45
C GLY A 22 13.97 8.07 -10.34
N GLN A 23 13.73 9.34 -10.03
CA GLN A 23 14.82 10.22 -9.62
C GLN A 23 15.50 9.55 -8.43
N ASP A 24 16.79 9.25 -8.53
CA ASP A 24 17.62 8.88 -7.39
C ASP A 24 17.54 10.07 -6.42
N LYS A 25 16.71 9.93 -5.37
CA LYS A 25 16.61 10.94 -4.34
C LYS A 25 17.89 10.84 -3.52
N GLU A 26 18.65 11.92 -3.47
CA GLU A 26 19.78 12.04 -2.57
C GLU A 26 19.34 12.79 -1.32
N MET A 27 19.84 12.34 -0.16
CA MET A 27 19.60 13.05 1.09
C MET A 27 20.39 14.37 1.10
N PRO A 28 19.78 15.47 1.56
CA PRO A 28 20.52 16.73 1.73
C PRO A 28 21.72 16.58 2.65
N ALA A 29 22.83 17.22 2.30
CA ALA A 29 24.10 17.09 3.03
C ALA A 29 24.02 17.67 4.45
N GLU A 30 23.18 18.68 4.65
CA GLU A 30 22.87 19.31 5.94
C GLU A 30 22.29 18.32 6.96
N ASN A 31 21.60 17.26 6.53
CA ASN A 31 21.07 16.24 7.43
C ASN A 31 22.16 15.47 8.18
N SER A 32 23.40 15.49 7.67
CA SER A 32 24.54 14.88 8.36
C SER A 32 24.70 15.40 9.80
N HIS A 33 24.37 16.66 10.05
CA HIS A 33 24.41 17.26 11.38
C HIS A 33 23.50 16.50 12.38
N CYS A 34 22.27 16.22 11.98
CA CYS A 34 21.30 15.48 12.77
C CYS A 34 21.70 13.99 12.87
N LEU A 35 22.10 13.40 11.73
CA LEU A 35 22.40 11.98 11.62
C LEU A 35 23.68 11.54 12.33
N ASN A 36 24.59 12.47 12.63
CA ASN A 36 25.75 12.18 13.48
C ASN A 36 25.33 11.51 14.80
N CYS A 37 24.17 11.90 15.35
CA CYS A 37 23.58 11.26 16.52
C CYS A 37 22.41 10.33 16.16
N HIS A 38 21.48 10.79 15.32
CA HIS A 38 20.23 10.07 15.07
C HIS A 38 20.37 8.81 14.21
N ALA A 39 21.45 8.63 13.44
CA ALA A 39 21.70 7.37 12.72
C ALA A 39 22.39 6.29 13.57
N ASN A 40 22.65 6.56 14.86
CA ASN A 40 23.49 5.73 15.72
C ASN A 40 22.80 5.36 17.04
N HIS A 41 23.10 4.17 17.57
CA HIS A 41 22.61 3.72 18.88
C HIS A 41 23.34 4.38 20.06
N THR A 42 24.45 5.06 19.80
CA THR A 42 25.22 5.81 20.79
C THR A 42 25.72 7.10 20.20
N TYR A 43 25.82 8.14 21.02
CA TYR A 43 26.42 9.41 20.64
C TYR A 43 27.39 9.87 21.73
N SER A 44 28.34 10.71 21.36
CA SER A 44 29.31 11.31 22.26
C SER A 44 29.16 12.83 22.22
N PHE A 45 29.39 13.47 23.36
CA PHE A 45 29.39 14.93 23.46
C PHE A 45 30.29 15.37 24.62
N PHE A 46 30.83 16.58 24.52
CA PHE A 46 31.55 17.21 25.61
C PHE A 46 30.57 17.77 26.64
N ASN A 47 30.68 17.32 27.89
CA ASN A 47 29.89 17.86 28.98
C ASN A 47 30.63 19.04 29.61
N GLU A 48 30.21 20.26 29.28
CA GLU A 48 30.83 21.50 29.79
C GLU A 48 30.80 21.61 31.32
N TRP A 49 29.80 21.03 31.98
CA TRP A 49 29.66 21.10 33.44
C TRP A 49 30.65 20.18 34.17
N LEU A 50 31.01 19.07 33.54
CA LEU A 50 31.92 18.07 34.11
C LEU A 50 33.32 18.12 33.47
N GLU A 51 33.49 18.93 32.43
CA GLU A 51 34.71 19.03 31.61
C GLU A 51 35.21 17.67 31.07
N VAL A 52 34.29 16.77 30.71
CA VAL A 52 34.62 15.43 30.21
C VAL A 52 33.83 15.05 28.96
N GLU A 53 34.49 14.31 28.07
CA GLU A 53 33.83 13.60 26.98
C GLU A 53 32.91 12.51 27.55
N THR A 54 31.63 12.61 27.21
CA THR A 54 30.60 11.68 27.69
C THR A 54 30.03 10.92 26.51
N LYS A 55 29.94 9.60 26.63
CA LYS A 55 29.23 8.74 25.68
C LYS A 55 27.91 8.26 26.28
N ARG A 56 26.83 8.35 25.53
CA ARG A 56 25.48 7.91 25.95
C ARG A 56 24.83 7.02 24.90
N MET A 57 23.85 6.24 25.35
CA MET A 57 22.96 5.49 24.47
C MET A 57 21.90 6.44 23.91
N MET A 58 21.63 6.34 22.62
CA MET A 58 20.51 7.02 21.99
C MET A 58 19.21 6.35 22.44
N ASN A 59 18.14 7.13 22.62
CA ASN A 59 16.81 6.55 22.81
C ASN A 59 16.48 5.71 21.56
N PRO A 60 16.17 4.41 21.68
CA PRO A 60 15.88 3.57 20.52
C PRO A 60 14.73 4.09 19.64
N PHE A 61 13.80 4.88 20.21
CA PHE A 61 12.71 5.50 19.45
C PHE A 61 13.14 6.71 18.60
N TYR A 62 14.36 7.21 18.79
CA TYR A 62 14.92 8.35 18.04
C TYR A 62 16.07 7.94 17.12
N VAL A 63 16.31 6.63 16.95
CA VAL A 63 17.28 6.13 15.98
C VAL A 63 16.59 6.04 14.61
N LEU A 64 17.17 6.70 13.63
CA LEU A 64 16.74 6.76 12.24
C LEU A 64 17.54 5.78 11.38
N ASP A 65 16.85 5.01 10.54
CA ASP A 65 17.44 4.24 9.45
C ASP A 65 17.52 5.12 8.20
N SER A 66 18.71 5.68 7.97
CA SER A 66 18.93 6.60 6.84
C SER A 66 18.71 5.95 5.47
N ILE A 67 18.91 4.63 5.34
CA ILE A 67 18.69 3.91 4.07
C ILE A 67 17.20 3.87 3.77
N ASN A 68 16.39 3.51 4.78
CA ASN A 68 14.94 3.47 4.62
C ASN A 68 14.33 4.86 4.47
N TYR A 69 14.90 5.89 5.10
CA TYR A 69 14.46 7.28 4.96
C TYR A 69 14.58 7.79 3.52
N VAL A 70 15.75 7.58 2.89
CA VAL A 70 16.00 8.04 1.50
C VAL A 70 15.01 7.40 0.51
N ALA A 71 14.63 6.15 0.75
CA ALA A 71 13.65 5.46 -0.06
C ALA A 71 12.20 5.94 0.15
N GLY A 72 11.95 6.77 1.17
CA GLY A 72 10.65 7.38 1.46
C GLY A 72 10.26 8.50 0.49
N VAL A 73 9.00 8.94 0.57
CA VAL A 73 8.50 10.03 -0.29
C VAL A 73 9.21 11.36 0.00
N HIS A 74 9.67 11.59 1.23
CA HIS A 74 10.39 12.78 1.68
C HIS A 74 11.92 12.56 1.82
N GLY A 75 12.49 11.51 1.23
CA GLY A 75 13.93 11.20 1.37
C GLY A 75 14.89 12.32 0.94
N GLY A 76 14.42 13.27 0.14
CA GLY A 76 15.17 14.47 -0.28
C GLY A 76 14.90 15.73 0.56
N PHE A 77 14.15 15.64 1.66
CA PHE A 77 13.90 16.76 2.55
C PHE A 77 14.99 16.89 3.61
N SER A 78 15.23 18.12 4.02
CA SER A 78 16.07 18.43 5.15
C SER A 78 15.31 18.15 6.46
N CYS A 79 16.01 17.69 7.50
CA CYS A 79 15.36 17.39 8.78
C CYS A 79 14.60 18.61 9.32
N THR A 80 15.16 19.79 9.10
CA THR A 80 14.64 21.09 9.52
C THR A 80 13.49 21.62 8.65
N ASP A 81 13.11 20.92 7.58
CA ASP A 81 11.88 21.23 6.84
C ASP A 81 10.63 20.82 7.64
N CYS A 82 10.77 19.82 8.53
CA CYS A 82 9.69 19.34 9.39
C CYS A 82 9.94 19.61 10.89
N HIS A 83 11.20 19.61 11.31
CA HIS A 83 11.61 19.90 12.68
C HIS A 83 12.10 21.34 12.80
N SER A 84 11.97 21.94 13.98
CA SER A 84 12.50 23.29 14.22
C SER A 84 14.01 23.36 13.94
N PRO A 85 14.50 24.43 13.28
CA PRO A 85 15.93 24.64 13.07
C PRO A 85 16.72 24.75 14.38
N ASP A 86 16.05 25.05 15.50
CA ASP A 86 16.69 25.11 16.82
C ASP A 86 17.20 23.73 17.29
N TYR A 87 16.74 22.63 16.68
CA TYR A 87 17.32 21.29 16.88
C TYR A 87 18.76 21.18 16.35
N GLU A 88 19.25 22.12 15.55
CA GLU A 88 20.67 22.15 15.15
C GLU A 88 21.60 22.48 16.33
N THR A 89 21.08 22.96 17.46
CA THR A 89 21.90 23.19 18.66
C THR A 89 21.77 22.01 19.63
N TYR A 90 22.90 21.43 20.04
CA TYR A 90 22.96 20.42 21.10
C TYR A 90 23.61 21.01 22.38
N PRO A 91 23.08 20.73 23.60
CA PRO A 91 21.89 19.92 23.88
C PRO A 91 20.61 20.64 23.41
N HIS A 92 19.69 19.87 22.82
CA HIS A 92 18.42 20.44 22.36
C HIS A 92 17.62 21.01 23.54
N ASN A 93 17.03 22.19 23.35
CA ASN A 93 16.13 22.76 24.34
C ASN A 93 14.93 21.81 24.54
N ALA A 94 14.59 21.52 25.80
CA ALA A 94 13.49 20.61 26.14
C ALA A 94 12.12 21.13 25.66
N GLU A 95 11.96 22.46 25.54
CA GLU A 95 10.73 23.11 25.06
C GLU A 95 10.42 22.78 23.60
N LEU A 96 11.44 22.45 22.78
CA LEU A 96 11.26 22.06 21.38
C LEU A 96 10.39 20.81 21.21
N LYS A 97 10.20 20.02 22.28
CA LYS A 97 9.30 18.84 22.27
C LYS A 97 7.81 19.22 22.37
N LEU A 98 7.53 20.46 22.77
CA LEU A 98 6.18 21.00 22.90
C LEU A 98 5.75 21.78 21.67
N GLU A 99 6.68 22.02 20.74
CA GLU A 99 6.38 22.71 19.50
C GLU A 99 5.49 21.84 18.60
N PRO A 100 4.47 22.44 17.96
CA PRO A 100 3.69 21.73 16.96
C PRO A 100 4.59 21.39 15.76
N LEU A 101 4.54 20.14 15.33
CA LEU A 101 5.19 19.72 14.10
C LEU A 101 4.36 20.16 12.90
N ALA A 102 5.04 20.38 11.77
CA ALA A 102 4.37 20.55 10.48
C ALA A 102 3.45 19.35 10.20
N THR A 103 2.23 19.65 9.79
CA THR A 103 1.24 18.69 9.33
C THR A 103 1.38 18.46 7.83
N CYS A 104 0.77 17.40 7.33
CA CYS A 104 0.80 17.09 5.90
C CYS A 104 0.14 18.21 5.07
N ILE A 105 -0.91 18.83 5.61
CA ILE A 105 -1.71 19.86 4.93
C ILE A 105 -0.98 21.20 4.88
N ASP A 106 -0.03 21.45 5.77
CA ASP A 106 0.78 22.68 5.74
C ASP A 106 1.60 22.82 4.44
N CYS A 107 1.95 21.70 3.80
CA CYS A 107 2.61 21.68 2.50
C CYS A 107 1.75 21.14 1.36
N HIS A 108 0.85 20.18 1.63
CA HIS A 108 0.05 19.54 0.58
C HIS A 108 -1.36 20.12 0.40
N GLY A 109 -1.83 20.96 1.33
CA GLY A 109 -3.16 21.57 1.26
C GLY A 109 -3.18 22.81 0.38
N GLY A 110 -4.18 22.95 -0.48
CA GLY A 110 -4.40 24.16 -1.28
C GLY A 110 -3.28 24.52 -2.28
N ASP A 111 -2.34 23.62 -2.56
CA ASP A 111 -1.26 23.80 -3.54
C ASP A 111 -1.57 23.03 -4.84
N ASP A 112 -1.69 23.78 -5.94
CA ASP A 112 -1.95 23.24 -7.27
C ASP A 112 -0.87 22.23 -7.73
N THR A 113 0.35 22.33 -7.21
CA THR A 113 1.47 21.40 -7.48
C THR A 113 1.13 19.97 -7.06
N TYR A 114 0.32 19.82 -6.02
CA TYR A 114 -0.05 18.53 -5.44
C TYR A 114 -1.54 18.18 -5.65
N ALA A 115 -2.26 18.95 -6.47
CA ALA A 115 -3.70 18.76 -6.70
C ALA A 115 -4.08 17.33 -7.15
N ASP A 116 -3.21 16.66 -7.90
CA ASP A 116 -3.40 15.27 -8.36
C ASP A 116 -3.47 14.24 -7.22
N TYR A 117 -2.93 14.58 -6.05
CA TYR A 117 -3.01 13.76 -4.84
C TYR A 117 -4.28 14.02 -4.04
N GLN A 118 -4.94 15.16 -4.25
CA GLN A 118 -6.23 15.52 -3.64
C GLN A 118 -6.19 15.53 -2.10
N PHE A 119 -5.13 16.08 -1.50
CA PHE A 119 -4.93 16.07 -0.05
C PHE A 119 -6.06 16.73 0.74
N ASP A 120 -6.65 17.82 0.25
CA ASP A 120 -7.79 18.47 0.93
C ASP A 120 -8.97 17.51 1.08
N LYS A 121 -9.27 16.76 0.01
CA LYS A 121 -10.34 15.77 0.03
C LYS A 121 -9.99 14.52 0.85
N ILE A 122 -8.70 14.14 0.87
CA ILE A 122 -8.20 13.08 1.73
C ILE A 122 -8.41 13.45 3.20
N GLU A 123 -8.11 14.70 3.57
CA GLU A 123 -8.33 15.24 4.91
C GLU A 123 -9.82 15.19 5.29
N GLU A 124 -10.71 15.60 4.38
CA GLU A 124 -12.17 15.48 4.60
C GLU A 124 -12.62 14.03 4.84
N GLU A 125 -12.09 13.06 4.09
CA GLU A 125 -12.41 11.64 4.29
C GLU A 125 -11.78 11.09 5.59
N PHE A 126 -10.55 11.50 5.90
CA PHE A 126 -9.85 11.14 7.11
C PHE A 126 -10.61 11.60 8.37
N GLN A 127 -11.14 12.83 8.36
CA GLN A 127 -11.94 13.36 9.46
C GLN A 127 -13.24 12.58 9.68
N LYS A 128 -13.79 11.91 8.66
CA LYS A 128 -14.96 11.03 8.80
C LYS A 128 -14.60 9.64 9.36
N SER A 129 -13.33 9.26 9.30
CA SER A 129 -12.88 7.93 9.72
C SER A 129 -13.15 7.66 11.20
N ILE A 130 -13.39 6.39 11.54
CA ILE A 130 -13.60 5.95 12.92
C ILE A 130 -12.44 6.34 13.84
N HIS A 131 -11.21 6.40 13.32
CA HIS A 131 -10.04 6.79 14.08
C HIS A 131 -10.11 8.27 14.50
N PHE A 132 -10.41 9.18 13.57
CA PHE A 132 -10.58 10.58 13.89
C PHE A 132 -11.82 10.82 14.76
N GLN A 133 -12.93 10.13 14.48
CA GLN A 133 -14.17 10.28 15.27
C GLN A 133 -13.98 9.85 16.74
N LYS A 134 -13.10 8.88 17.01
CA LYS A 134 -12.82 8.38 18.37
C LYS A 134 -11.75 9.19 19.11
N SER A 135 -10.72 9.63 18.41
CA SER A 135 -9.53 10.22 19.03
C SER A 135 -9.35 11.71 18.72
N GLY A 136 -10.14 12.28 17.82
CA GLY A 136 -10.03 13.67 17.37
C GLY A 136 -8.62 14.00 16.90
N GLU A 137 -8.16 15.20 17.27
CA GLU A 137 -6.85 15.75 16.87
C GLU A 137 -5.65 14.93 17.37
N SER A 138 -5.82 14.02 18.35
CA SER A 138 -4.71 13.15 18.78
C SER A 138 -4.39 12.04 17.77
N PHE A 139 -5.28 11.77 16.81
CA PHE A 139 -5.05 10.86 15.71
C PHE A 139 -4.83 11.66 14.43
N THR A 140 -3.59 11.64 13.94
CA THR A 140 -3.14 12.39 12.76
C THR A 140 -2.78 11.45 11.62
N CYS A 141 -2.56 11.99 10.42
CA CYS A 141 -2.09 11.23 9.25
C CYS A 141 -0.84 10.37 9.56
N SER A 142 0.03 10.86 10.45
CA SER A 142 1.26 10.16 10.83
C SER A 142 1.06 8.88 11.65
N LYS A 143 -0.15 8.65 12.17
CA LYS A 143 -0.49 7.39 12.87
C LYS A 143 -0.63 6.20 11.92
N CYS A 144 -0.88 6.45 10.64
CA CYS A 144 -0.88 5.42 9.58
C CYS A 144 0.34 5.58 8.65
N HIS A 145 0.78 6.80 8.39
CA HIS A 145 1.86 7.12 7.46
C HIS A 145 3.12 7.55 8.22
N ASP A 146 4.12 6.68 8.30
CA ASP A 146 5.38 7.02 8.95
C ASP A 146 6.05 8.23 8.28
N GLN A 147 6.29 9.31 9.04
CA GLN A 147 6.83 10.58 8.51
C GLN A 147 8.24 10.44 7.93
N HIS A 148 9.00 9.44 8.35
CA HIS A 148 10.37 9.20 7.91
C HIS A 148 10.46 8.10 6.84
N TYR A 149 9.54 7.13 6.84
CA TYR A 149 9.67 5.92 6.00
C TYR A 149 8.49 5.65 5.05
N TYR A 150 7.49 6.54 4.99
CA TYR A 150 6.33 6.31 4.14
C TYR A 150 6.70 6.23 2.64
N ARG A 151 6.17 5.21 1.98
CA ARG A 151 6.30 4.94 0.55
C ARG A 151 4.91 4.83 -0.06
N ALA A 152 4.70 5.49 -1.20
CA ALA A 152 3.42 5.44 -1.92
C ALA A 152 3.28 4.15 -2.76
N THR A 153 3.46 2.97 -2.17
CA THR A 153 3.55 1.68 -2.89
C THR A 153 2.33 1.39 -3.75
N ALA A 154 1.14 1.83 -3.35
CA ALA A 154 -0.10 1.69 -4.13
C ALA A 154 -0.08 2.44 -5.48
N ARG A 155 0.86 3.37 -5.68
CA ARG A 155 1.07 4.12 -6.93
C ARG A 155 2.35 3.70 -7.67
N THR A 156 3.32 3.10 -6.97
CA THR A 156 4.66 2.86 -7.52
C THR A 156 5.03 1.39 -7.69
N SER A 157 4.41 0.47 -6.94
CA SER A 157 4.69 -0.96 -7.05
C SER A 157 3.75 -1.62 -8.06
N SER A 158 4.29 -2.52 -8.86
CA SER A 158 3.52 -3.43 -9.72
C SER A 158 3.21 -4.77 -9.03
N ASN A 159 3.76 -5.01 -7.83
CA ASN A 159 3.52 -6.22 -7.07
C ASN A 159 2.37 -6.02 -6.07
N VAL A 160 1.23 -6.65 -6.36
CA VAL A 160 0.04 -6.55 -5.50
C VAL A 160 0.28 -7.12 -4.10
N SER A 161 1.06 -8.19 -3.97
CA SER A 161 1.38 -8.78 -2.67
C SER A 161 2.21 -7.83 -1.79
N GLU A 162 3.12 -7.06 -2.41
CA GLU A 162 3.87 -6.01 -1.72
C GLU A 162 2.94 -4.88 -1.26
N ILE A 163 2.05 -4.41 -2.13
CA ILE A 163 1.06 -3.37 -1.79
C ILE A 163 0.18 -3.82 -0.62
N VAL A 164 -0.33 -5.06 -0.66
CA VAL A 164 -1.16 -5.63 0.40
C VAL A 164 -0.40 -5.69 1.72
N SER A 165 0.80 -6.28 1.71
CA SER A 165 1.63 -6.41 2.91
C SER A 165 1.97 -5.04 3.51
N TYR A 166 2.43 -4.10 2.68
CA TYR A 166 2.83 -2.77 3.12
C TYR A 166 1.66 -1.99 3.73
N ASN A 167 0.49 -1.99 3.07
CA ASN A 167 -0.69 -1.29 3.56
C ASN A 167 -1.27 -1.95 4.83
N ASN A 168 -1.33 -3.29 4.88
CA ASN A 168 -1.83 -4.00 6.06
C ASN A 168 -0.93 -3.78 7.28
N ASN A 169 0.39 -3.72 7.08
CA ASN A 169 1.33 -3.46 8.18
C ASN A 169 1.11 -2.11 8.87
N MET A 170 0.55 -1.10 8.18
CA MET A 170 0.16 0.16 8.82
C MET A 170 -0.94 -0.09 9.87
N CYS A 171 -1.96 -0.87 9.52
CA CYS A 171 -3.04 -1.23 10.42
C CYS A 171 -2.54 -2.15 11.56
N LEU A 172 -1.76 -3.18 11.20
CA LEU A 172 -1.23 -4.17 12.15
C LEU A 172 -0.24 -3.56 13.15
N SER A 173 0.38 -2.43 12.81
CA SER A 173 1.27 -1.69 13.73
C SER A 173 0.60 -1.32 15.06
N CYS A 174 -0.73 -1.22 15.08
CA CYS A 174 -1.54 -1.06 16.29
C CYS A 174 -2.50 -2.26 16.50
N HIS A 175 -3.19 -2.73 15.47
CA HIS A 175 -4.23 -3.76 15.61
C HIS A 175 -3.72 -5.18 15.89
N ASP A 176 -2.40 -5.41 15.82
CA ASP A 176 -1.74 -6.64 16.28
C ASP A 176 -0.71 -6.34 17.40
N ASN A 177 -0.77 -5.14 17.98
CA ASN A 177 0.14 -4.67 19.03
C ASN A 177 -0.64 -4.00 20.16
N ALA A 178 -0.96 -4.77 21.19
CA ALA A 178 -1.76 -4.31 22.31
C ALA A 178 -1.21 -3.05 22.97
N LEU A 179 0.12 -2.96 23.17
CA LEU A 179 0.74 -1.79 23.79
C LEU A 179 0.51 -0.51 22.98
N ARG A 180 0.69 -0.57 21.65
CA ARG A 180 0.45 0.59 20.78
C ARG A 180 -1.04 0.91 20.68
N PHE A 181 -1.90 -0.11 20.62
CA PHE A 181 -3.35 0.08 20.58
C PHE A 181 -3.86 0.82 21.82
N GLU A 182 -3.46 0.36 23.01
CA GLU A 182 -3.87 0.92 24.31
C GLU A 182 -3.31 2.32 24.57
N THR A 183 -2.27 2.74 23.84
CA THR A 183 -1.77 4.13 23.86
C THR A 183 -2.72 5.09 23.12
N MET A 184 -3.53 4.58 22.20
CA MET A 184 -4.40 5.38 21.33
C MET A 184 -5.89 5.20 21.62
N SER A 185 -6.27 4.09 22.28
CA SER A 185 -7.66 3.71 22.57
C SER A 185 -7.81 3.30 24.02
N SER A 186 -8.97 3.63 24.61
CA SER A 186 -9.37 3.14 25.93
C SER A 186 -10.00 1.74 25.89
N GLU A 187 -10.21 1.19 24.69
CA GLU A 187 -10.77 -0.16 24.51
C GLU A 187 -9.66 -1.22 24.62
N GLU A 188 -10.02 -2.45 24.99
CA GLU A 188 -9.08 -3.57 24.99
C GLU A 188 -8.69 -3.93 23.54
N SER A 189 -7.40 -4.20 23.33
CA SER A 189 -6.90 -4.61 22.02
C SER A 189 -7.63 -5.87 21.52
N PRO A 190 -8.35 -5.81 20.38
CA PRO A 190 -9.10 -6.95 19.89
C PRO A 190 -8.17 -8.04 19.36
N LYS A 191 -8.55 -9.31 19.54
CA LYS A 191 -7.90 -10.41 18.84
C LYS A 191 -8.42 -10.49 17.41
N LEU A 192 -7.55 -10.21 16.43
CA LEU A 192 -7.93 -10.15 15.02
C LEU A 192 -8.62 -11.41 14.50
N SER A 193 -8.18 -12.60 14.93
CA SER A 193 -8.82 -13.86 14.54
C SER A 193 -10.29 -13.90 14.95
N GLN A 194 -10.58 -13.55 16.19
CA GLN A 194 -11.93 -13.61 16.77
C GLN A 194 -12.88 -12.61 16.11
N VAL A 195 -12.43 -11.36 15.91
CA VAL A 195 -13.29 -10.33 15.30
C VAL A 195 -13.53 -10.59 13.79
N HIS A 196 -12.71 -11.44 13.17
CA HIS A 196 -12.84 -11.87 11.77
C HIS A 196 -13.29 -13.33 11.61
N ASP A 197 -13.85 -13.98 12.63
CA ASP A 197 -14.29 -15.40 12.58
C ASP A 197 -15.31 -15.70 11.46
N TRP A 198 -15.98 -14.67 10.95
CA TRP A 198 -16.90 -14.77 9.81
C TRP A 198 -16.21 -14.93 8.45
N LEU A 199 -14.93 -14.54 8.33
CA LEU A 199 -14.18 -14.53 7.08
C LEU A 199 -13.53 -15.89 6.81
N PRO A 200 -13.86 -16.60 5.71
CA PRO A 200 -13.26 -17.90 5.42
C PRO A 200 -11.77 -17.74 5.09
N ASN A 201 -10.93 -18.71 5.46
CA ASN A 201 -9.49 -18.68 5.16
C ASN A 201 -8.82 -17.32 5.52
N GLN A 202 -9.05 -16.80 6.73
CA GLN A 202 -8.63 -15.47 7.18
C GLN A 202 -7.19 -15.12 6.77
N LYS A 203 -6.25 -16.02 7.02
CA LYS A 203 -4.84 -15.81 6.68
C LYS A 203 -4.65 -15.48 5.20
N LEU A 204 -5.26 -16.28 4.32
CA LEU A 204 -5.12 -16.07 2.88
C LEU A 204 -5.78 -14.75 2.43
N HIS A 205 -6.89 -14.38 3.04
CA HIS A 205 -7.51 -13.07 2.78
C HIS A 205 -6.59 -11.93 3.22
N PHE A 206 -6.02 -11.97 4.42
CA PHE A 206 -5.11 -10.92 4.88
C PHE A 206 -3.80 -10.86 4.10
N ASP A 207 -3.34 -11.98 3.54
CA ASP A 207 -2.16 -12.04 2.67
C ASP A 207 -2.43 -11.48 1.27
N LYS A 208 -3.70 -11.41 0.82
CA LYS A 208 -4.07 -11.10 -0.58
C LYS A 208 -5.00 -9.90 -0.76
N VAL A 209 -5.59 -9.41 0.32
CA VAL A 209 -6.56 -8.32 0.31
C VAL A 209 -6.17 -7.32 1.41
N ARG A 210 -6.23 -6.02 1.09
CA ARG A 210 -5.95 -4.99 2.09
C ARG A 210 -7.07 -4.88 3.11
N CYS A 211 -6.76 -4.55 4.36
CA CYS A 211 -7.75 -4.24 5.39
C CYS A 211 -8.76 -3.20 4.89
N ILE A 212 -8.26 -2.17 4.21
CA ILE A 212 -9.08 -1.08 3.66
C ILE A 212 -10.04 -1.50 2.55
N GLU A 213 -9.88 -2.67 1.91
CA GLU A 213 -10.88 -3.14 0.93
C GLU A 213 -12.22 -3.47 1.57
N CYS A 214 -12.20 -3.89 2.84
CA CYS A 214 -13.42 -4.15 3.60
C CYS A 214 -13.79 -2.98 4.52
N HIS A 215 -12.80 -2.21 4.98
CA HIS A 215 -12.98 -1.14 5.97
C HIS A 215 -13.11 0.25 5.37
N THR A 216 -13.25 0.41 4.05
CA THR A 216 -13.50 1.71 3.43
C THR A 216 -14.54 1.59 2.32
N VAL A 217 -15.18 2.70 1.97
CA VAL A 217 -16.01 2.79 0.77
C VAL A 217 -15.13 3.10 -0.44
N VAL A 218 -15.31 2.35 -1.53
CA VAL A 218 -14.65 2.65 -2.81
C VAL A 218 -15.31 3.87 -3.44
N VAL A 219 -14.52 4.90 -3.67
CA VAL A 219 -14.92 6.17 -4.25
C VAL A 219 -14.15 6.39 -5.55
N ASP A 220 -14.86 6.54 -6.68
CA ASP A 220 -14.25 6.58 -8.01
C ASP A 220 -13.24 7.72 -8.17
N SER A 221 -13.50 8.84 -7.50
CA SER A 221 -12.68 10.05 -7.55
C SER A 221 -11.33 9.94 -6.86
N PHE A 222 -11.06 8.86 -6.12
CA PHE A 222 -9.82 8.67 -5.38
C PHE A 222 -9.12 7.37 -5.75
N MET A 223 -7.82 7.30 -5.44
CA MET A 223 -7.05 6.06 -5.54
C MET A 223 -7.24 5.17 -4.31
N VAL A 224 -7.28 5.77 -3.13
CA VAL A 224 -7.42 5.09 -1.85
C VAL A 224 -8.30 5.95 -0.95
N SER A 225 -9.38 5.36 -0.43
CA SER A 225 -10.26 6.04 0.52
C SER A 225 -9.58 6.14 1.88
N HIS A 226 -9.72 7.30 2.53
CA HIS A 226 -9.21 7.55 3.88
C HIS A 226 -10.33 7.57 4.94
N ASN A 227 -11.58 7.35 4.51
CA ASN A 227 -12.71 7.17 5.42
C ASN A 227 -12.80 5.71 5.86
N ILE A 228 -12.04 5.39 6.92
CA ILE A 228 -12.04 4.07 7.54
C ILE A 228 -13.29 3.90 8.39
N LEU A 229 -14.09 2.88 8.07
CA LEU A 229 -15.35 2.56 8.72
C LEU A 229 -15.15 1.64 9.93
N PRO A 230 -16.06 1.69 10.93
CA PRO A 230 -16.07 0.75 12.04
C PRO A 230 -16.37 -0.70 11.59
N LYS A 231 -16.05 -1.67 12.44
CA LYS A 231 -16.17 -3.12 12.12
C LYS A 231 -17.61 -3.58 11.82
N GLU A 232 -18.59 -2.83 12.33
CA GLU A 232 -20.02 -3.05 12.10
C GLU A 232 -20.42 -2.74 10.65
N GLU A 233 -19.72 -1.80 10.02
CA GLU A 233 -19.96 -1.33 8.65
C GLU A 233 -18.99 -1.92 7.63
N ALA A 234 -18.04 -2.75 8.09
CA ALA A 234 -17.12 -3.44 7.20
C ALA A 234 -17.86 -4.33 6.19
N LEU A 235 -17.38 -4.34 4.94
CA LEU A 235 -17.94 -5.16 3.88
C LEU A 235 -17.86 -6.65 4.23
N ARG A 236 -19.02 -7.32 4.25
CA ARG A 236 -19.15 -8.77 4.52
C ARG A 236 -19.72 -9.57 3.36
N ASN A 237 -20.25 -8.90 2.34
CA ASN A 237 -20.85 -9.58 1.19
C ASN A 237 -19.76 -10.02 0.21
N CYS A 238 -19.47 -11.32 0.21
CA CYS A 238 -18.41 -11.91 -0.61
C CYS A 238 -18.55 -11.61 -2.11
N ASN A 239 -19.78 -11.43 -2.61
CA ASN A 239 -20.03 -11.21 -4.03
C ASN A 239 -19.49 -9.86 -4.53
N ASP A 240 -19.33 -8.87 -3.64
CA ASP A 240 -18.86 -7.54 -4.03
C ASP A 240 -17.37 -7.59 -4.43
N CYS A 241 -16.62 -8.58 -3.93
CA CYS A 241 -15.24 -8.85 -4.30
C CYS A 241 -15.09 -10.02 -5.30
N HIS A 242 -15.97 -11.02 -5.25
CA HIS A 242 -15.87 -12.24 -6.06
C HIS A 242 -16.75 -12.26 -7.32
N SER A 243 -17.50 -11.19 -7.61
CA SER A 243 -18.24 -11.06 -8.87
C SER A 243 -17.37 -10.53 -10.02
N SER A 244 -17.82 -10.70 -11.26
CA SER A 244 -17.10 -10.20 -12.45
C SER A 244 -16.89 -8.68 -12.44
N ASN A 245 -17.78 -7.94 -11.80
CA ASN A 245 -17.68 -6.50 -11.58
C ASN A 245 -17.27 -6.22 -10.13
N SER A 246 -16.12 -6.76 -9.73
CA SER A 246 -15.65 -6.64 -8.36
C SER A 246 -15.15 -5.24 -8.05
N MET A 247 -15.42 -4.79 -6.83
CA MET A 247 -14.87 -3.54 -6.30
C MET A 247 -13.34 -3.53 -6.28
N LEU A 248 -12.71 -4.70 -6.15
CA LEU A 248 -11.24 -4.86 -6.19
C LEU A 248 -10.62 -4.30 -7.48
N LYS A 249 -11.34 -4.33 -8.61
CA LYS A 249 -10.87 -3.74 -9.88
C LYS A 249 -10.83 -2.20 -9.84
N ALA A 250 -11.69 -1.60 -9.04
CA ALA A 250 -11.79 -0.16 -8.82
C ALA A 250 -10.95 0.33 -7.63
N SER A 251 -10.40 -0.56 -6.81
CA SER A 251 -9.53 -0.24 -5.67
C SER A 251 -8.15 -0.89 -5.82
N LEU A 252 -7.94 -2.09 -5.28
CA LEU A 252 -6.64 -2.78 -5.20
C LEU A 252 -5.91 -2.89 -6.55
N TYR A 253 -6.65 -3.24 -7.61
CA TYR A 253 -6.09 -3.47 -8.95
C TYR A 253 -6.24 -2.26 -9.88
N LYS A 254 -6.63 -1.08 -9.37
CA LYS A 254 -6.89 0.11 -10.22
C LYS A 254 -5.67 0.48 -11.06
N TYR A 255 -4.46 0.46 -10.49
CA TYR A 255 -3.23 0.81 -11.21
C TYR A 255 -2.79 -0.24 -12.23
N GLU A 256 -2.82 -1.53 -11.86
CA GLU A 256 -2.54 -2.64 -12.79
C GLU A 256 -3.49 -2.57 -13.99
N ASN A 257 -4.78 -2.32 -13.74
CA ASN A 257 -5.77 -2.16 -14.81
C ASN A 257 -5.51 -0.93 -15.71
N LEU A 258 -4.98 0.17 -15.16
CA LEU A 258 -4.64 1.36 -15.94
C LEU A 258 -3.38 1.12 -16.79
N GLN A 259 -2.33 0.52 -16.22
CA GLN A 259 -1.09 0.17 -16.93
C GLN A 259 -1.30 -0.91 -18.00
N ALA A 260 -2.04 -1.97 -17.68
CA ALA A 260 -2.38 -3.03 -18.64
C ALA A 260 -3.22 -2.53 -19.82
N ARG A 261 -3.88 -1.38 -19.71
CA ARG A 261 -4.58 -0.72 -20.83
C ARG A 261 -3.67 0.17 -21.67
N SER A 262 -2.57 0.68 -21.10
CA SER A 262 -1.67 1.62 -21.77
C SER A 262 -0.45 0.97 -22.42
N GLU A 263 0.09 -0.12 -21.83
CA GLU A 263 1.41 -0.66 -22.22
C GLU A 263 1.35 -1.96 -23.03
N ASP A 264 0.36 -2.81 -22.79
CA ASP A 264 0.22 -4.10 -23.49
C ASP A 264 -1.15 -4.23 -24.15
N GLY A 265 -1.17 -4.52 -25.46
CA GLY A 265 -2.40 -4.97 -26.12
C GLY A 265 -3.01 -6.17 -25.39
N ALA A 266 -4.30 -6.43 -25.63
CA ALA A 266 -5.19 -7.37 -24.90
C ALA A 266 -4.66 -8.80 -24.58
N LEU A 267 -3.48 -9.18 -25.07
CA LEU A 267 -2.78 -10.43 -24.79
C LEU A 267 -1.86 -10.39 -23.55
N GLY A 268 -1.30 -9.24 -23.15
CA GLY A 268 -0.43 -9.14 -21.97
C GLY A 268 -1.20 -9.25 -20.64
N ALA A 269 -2.40 -8.66 -20.60
CA ALA A 269 -3.33 -8.73 -19.46
C ALA A 269 -3.86 -10.15 -19.14
N LEU A 270 -3.62 -11.14 -20.02
CA LEU A 270 -4.02 -12.54 -19.81
C LEU A 270 -2.99 -13.33 -18.99
N ILE A 271 -1.77 -12.81 -18.80
CA ILE A 271 -0.63 -13.55 -18.22
C ILE A 271 -0.18 -12.99 -16.85
N THR A 272 -0.69 -11.84 -16.40
CA THR A 272 -0.44 -11.32 -15.03
C THR A 272 -1.30 -12.08 -13.99
N ASN A 273 -0.98 -13.36 -13.82
CA ASN A 273 -1.83 -14.32 -13.11
C ASN A 273 -1.47 -14.42 -11.61
N GLU A 274 -1.16 -13.31 -10.94
CA GLU A 274 -0.99 -13.32 -9.47
C GLU A 274 -2.31 -13.12 -8.71
N ALA A 275 -3.38 -12.73 -9.41
CA ALA A 275 -4.63 -12.29 -8.82
C ALA A 275 -5.86 -13.07 -9.33
N TYR A 276 -5.77 -14.39 -9.51
CA TYR A 276 -6.95 -15.18 -9.86
C TYR A 276 -8.00 -15.13 -8.74
N ILE A 277 -9.04 -14.32 -8.93
CA ILE A 277 -10.19 -14.24 -8.03
C ILE A 277 -11.33 -15.08 -8.62
N ILE A 278 -11.74 -16.09 -7.85
CA ILE A 278 -12.86 -16.97 -8.22
C ILE A 278 -14.10 -16.12 -8.48
N GLY A 279 -14.69 -16.27 -9.66
CA GLY A 279 -15.88 -15.54 -10.10
C GLY A 279 -15.59 -14.19 -10.77
N ALA A 280 -14.57 -13.44 -10.31
CA ALA A 280 -14.24 -12.14 -10.88
C ALA A 280 -13.46 -12.21 -12.20
N ASN A 281 -12.66 -13.26 -12.36
CA ASN A 281 -11.78 -13.49 -13.51
C ASN A 281 -12.32 -14.57 -14.46
N GLN A 282 -13.62 -14.55 -14.74
CA GLN A 282 -14.20 -15.48 -15.71
C GLN A 282 -13.77 -15.12 -17.14
N ASN A 283 -13.08 -16.04 -17.82
CA ASN A 283 -12.79 -15.92 -19.24
C ASN A 283 -14.06 -16.27 -20.06
N PRO A 284 -14.59 -15.37 -20.91
CA PRO A 284 -15.79 -15.61 -21.71
C PRO A 284 -15.67 -16.84 -22.63
N LEU A 285 -14.49 -17.09 -23.18
CA LEU A 285 -14.22 -18.23 -24.06
C LEU A 285 -14.27 -19.55 -23.28
N LEU A 286 -13.60 -19.63 -22.13
CA LEU A 286 -13.64 -20.84 -21.29
C LEU A 286 -15.04 -21.09 -20.74
N LYS A 287 -15.79 -20.04 -20.41
CA LYS A 287 -17.19 -20.14 -19.99
C LYS A 287 -18.06 -20.71 -21.12
N LEU A 288 -17.91 -20.20 -22.34
CA LEU A 288 -18.62 -20.71 -23.51
C LEU A 288 -18.28 -22.18 -23.79
N LEU A 289 -16.98 -22.53 -23.79
CA LEU A 289 -16.53 -23.90 -23.99
C LEU A 289 -17.08 -24.84 -22.92
N SER A 290 -17.13 -24.40 -21.65
CA SER A 290 -17.72 -25.18 -20.56
C SER A 290 -19.21 -25.46 -20.81
N PHE A 291 -19.99 -24.46 -21.25
CA PHE A 291 -21.39 -24.66 -21.63
C PHE A 291 -21.56 -25.58 -22.83
N ILE A 292 -20.70 -25.48 -23.84
CA ILE A 292 -20.72 -26.37 -25.01
C ILE A 292 -20.46 -27.82 -24.57
N ILE A 293 -19.40 -28.06 -23.78
CA ILE A 293 -19.05 -29.40 -23.29
C ILE A 293 -20.19 -29.97 -22.43
N PHE A 294 -20.76 -29.17 -21.54
CA PHE A 294 -21.90 -29.57 -20.72
C PHE A 294 -23.11 -29.94 -21.58
N GLY A 295 -23.44 -29.13 -22.58
CA GLY A 295 -24.51 -29.40 -23.53
C GLY A 295 -24.29 -30.71 -24.31
N LEU A 296 -23.08 -30.94 -24.81
CA LEU A 296 -22.71 -32.18 -25.50
C LEU A 296 -22.83 -33.40 -24.58
N ALA A 297 -22.44 -33.28 -23.31
CA ALA A 297 -22.57 -34.36 -22.33
C ALA A 297 -24.05 -34.71 -22.08
N VAL A 298 -24.92 -33.71 -21.91
CA VAL A 298 -26.36 -33.90 -21.74
C VAL A 298 -26.99 -34.56 -22.97
N ILE A 299 -26.60 -34.11 -24.18
CA ILE A 299 -27.04 -34.73 -25.44
C ILE A 299 -26.59 -36.19 -25.51
N GLY A 300 -25.34 -36.50 -25.16
CA GLY A 300 -24.82 -37.87 -25.13
C GLY A 300 -25.61 -38.77 -24.16
N ILE A 301 -25.93 -38.26 -22.97
CA ILE A 301 -26.77 -38.98 -21.99
C ILE A 301 -28.17 -39.22 -22.55
N ALA A 302 -28.80 -38.20 -23.16
CA ALA A 302 -30.13 -38.32 -23.74
C ALA A 302 -30.17 -39.35 -24.87
N ILE A 303 -29.19 -39.33 -25.78
CA ILE A 303 -29.05 -40.31 -26.86
C ILE A 303 -28.90 -41.72 -26.29
N HIS A 304 -28.02 -41.90 -25.30
CA HIS A 304 -27.82 -43.19 -24.66
C HIS A 304 -29.09 -43.70 -23.97
N TRP A 305 -29.85 -42.79 -23.32
CA TRP A 305 -31.10 -43.11 -22.67
C TRP A 305 -32.20 -43.50 -23.67
N ILE A 306 -32.33 -42.78 -24.78
CA ILE A 306 -33.25 -43.12 -25.88
C ILE A 306 -32.92 -44.49 -26.47
N PHE A 307 -31.65 -44.77 -26.78
CA PHE A 307 -31.23 -46.07 -27.28
C PHE A 307 -31.55 -47.21 -26.30
N ARG A 308 -31.41 -46.95 -24.99
CA ARG A 308 -31.78 -47.92 -23.95
C ARG A 308 -33.27 -48.23 -23.94
N ILE A 309 -34.14 -47.22 -24.14
CA ILE A 309 -35.60 -47.40 -24.20
C ILE A 309 -36.00 -48.17 -25.46
N VAL A 310 -35.50 -47.75 -26.62
CA VAL A 310 -35.80 -48.39 -27.91
C VAL A 310 -35.36 -49.85 -27.95
N LYS A 311 -34.19 -50.18 -27.35
CA LYS A 311 -33.71 -51.56 -27.26
C LYS A 311 -34.49 -52.44 -26.27
N LYS A 312 -35.18 -51.83 -25.29
CA LYS A 312 -36.06 -52.53 -24.33
C LYS A 312 -37.48 -52.75 -24.86
N SER A 313 -37.90 -52.00 -25.88
CA SER A 313 -39.22 -52.08 -26.51
C SER A 313 -39.26 -53.03 -27.72
N LYS A 314 -38.11 -53.60 -28.10
CA LYS A 314 -37.98 -54.77 -28.97
C LYS A 314 -37.76 -56.00 -28.11
#